data_AF-A0A1Q9N3V5-F1
#
_entry.id   AF-A0A1Q9N3V5-F1
#
_cell.length_a   1.000
_cell.length_b   1.000
_cell.length_c   1.000
_cell.angle_alpha   90.00
_cell.angle_beta   90.00
_cell.angle_gamma   90.00
#
_symmetry.space_group_name_H-M   'P 1'
#
loop_
_entity.id
_entity.type
_entity.pdbx_description
1 polymer ?
#
loop_
_entity_poly.entity_id
_entity_poly.type
_entity_poly.pdbx_seq_one_letter_code
_entity_poly.pdbx_strand_id
1 'polypeptide(L)'
;MTVVKDQESLTNIRRILDENKVMFLATAVDSNPSVSSVFYGYTEPREGEFEIYFFSFFPTVKLQQINYNKKVEFQIADNLSNGIKGIQVTGKAYFVKDKEEIENKIKPLINKSSSSAFADFYGLDAVARWVKIIPTKIKYIDFYNKEQFRHIEYKENQSSFAGNLIESVKMRTKLWFRAVRAPFFTASIIPILIGAILAWSLLNEINFFTLIVTLLSGVAIQGGTNMLNDYFDHTSRNDESNKNATPFNGGSRLIQAGLMSSTKVGISALLLFAIGTIGALYLEFLIGGQIILGLLVFGVFIGLFYTADPLRIGYRGLGEFAVGIGFGPIFVLVSWYIQSGSTDFLIPFYWSIPVALLIANILIINEFQDYDADKLVGKNTLVVKLGKLRAFQLYKSTTVLAYIWILAGAFIFFESAILTLIVLITLPLAIKALKHISSNFDKIYELIPGNVMTIGIHFTVGLLLIIGFFLTKVIL
;
A
#
# COMPACT_ATOMS: atom_id res chain seq x y z
N MET A 1 -39.57 18.71 -11.12
CA MET A 1 -38.70 17.52 -10.93
C MET A 1 -39.62 16.35 -10.65
N THR A 2 -40.04 15.67 -11.69
CA THR A 2 -41.13 14.69 -11.62
C THR A 2 -40.51 13.31 -11.46
N VAL A 3 -40.95 12.52 -10.48
CA VAL A 3 -40.68 11.08 -10.47
C VAL A 3 -41.53 10.52 -11.60
N VAL A 4 -40.91 10.33 -12.75
CA VAL A 4 -41.60 9.98 -13.98
C VAL A 4 -41.90 8.46 -13.94
N LYS A 5 -43.13 8.11 -13.54
CA LYS A 5 -43.74 6.77 -13.68
C LYS A 5 -44.27 6.57 -15.10
N ASP A 6 -43.42 6.75 -16.09
CA ASP A 6 -43.83 6.81 -17.50
C ASP A 6 -43.33 5.58 -18.25
N GLN A 7 -44.26 4.79 -18.76
CA GLN A 7 -43.95 3.64 -19.63
C GLN A 7 -43.19 4.06 -20.89
N GLU A 8 -43.36 5.29 -21.37
CA GLU A 8 -42.62 5.82 -22.52
C GLU A 8 -41.12 5.91 -22.20
N SER A 9 -40.77 6.36 -21.00
CA SER A 9 -39.39 6.45 -20.53
C SER A 9 -38.72 5.07 -20.41
N LEU A 10 -39.42 4.05 -19.90
CA LEU A 10 -38.92 2.67 -19.85
C LEU A 10 -38.74 2.07 -21.26
N THR A 11 -39.69 2.32 -22.15
CA THR A 11 -39.61 1.90 -23.57
C THR A 11 -38.39 2.52 -24.25
N ASN A 12 -38.15 3.81 -24.04
CA ASN A 12 -37.01 4.51 -24.60
C ASN A 12 -35.68 4.02 -24.04
N ILE A 13 -35.61 3.73 -22.74
CA ILE A 13 -34.42 3.14 -22.10
C ILE A 13 -34.11 1.78 -22.73
N ARG A 14 -35.12 0.92 -22.88
CA ARG A 14 -34.96 -0.41 -23.50
C ARG A 14 -34.46 -0.32 -24.94
N ARG A 15 -35.05 0.56 -25.75
CA ARG A 15 -34.61 0.82 -27.12
C ARG A 15 -33.12 1.19 -27.18
N ILE A 16 -32.68 2.12 -26.33
CA ILE A 16 -31.27 2.52 -26.28
C ILE A 16 -30.37 1.36 -25.84
N LEU A 17 -30.81 0.55 -24.87
CA LEU A 17 -30.05 -0.62 -24.40
C LEU A 17 -29.89 -1.70 -25.48
N ASP A 18 -30.91 -1.90 -26.32
CA ASP A 18 -30.90 -2.91 -27.40
C ASP A 18 -30.10 -2.47 -28.62
N GLU A 19 -30.16 -1.18 -28.97
CA GLU A 19 -29.46 -0.63 -30.14
C GLU A 19 -27.95 -0.45 -29.91
N ASN A 20 -27.50 -0.50 -28.65
CA ASN A 20 -26.12 -0.25 -28.28
C ASN A 20 -25.47 -1.48 -27.64
N LYS A 21 -24.19 -1.69 -27.97
CA LYS A 21 -23.41 -2.86 -27.53
C LYS A 21 -22.38 -2.53 -26.46
N VAL A 22 -22.10 -1.24 -26.28
CA VAL A 22 -21.00 -0.74 -25.46
C VAL A 22 -21.55 0.34 -24.54
N MET A 23 -21.11 0.31 -23.28
CA MET A 23 -21.30 1.41 -22.34
C MET A 23 -19.96 2.04 -21.99
N PHE A 24 -19.96 3.35 -21.77
CA PHE A 24 -18.81 4.09 -21.26
C PHE A 24 -18.85 4.07 -19.74
N LEU A 25 -18.09 3.15 -19.13
CA LEU A 25 -18.05 2.97 -17.69
C LEU A 25 -17.00 3.90 -17.07
N ALA A 26 -17.46 4.72 -16.12
CA ALA A 26 -16.66 5.58 -15.28
C ALA A 26 -16.58 5.00 -13.84
N THR A 27 -15.36 4.92 -13.34
CA THR A 27 -15.03 4.54 -11.96
C THR A 27 -14.14 5.62 -11.36
N ALA A 28 -14.16 5.79 -10.04
CA ALA A 28 -13.26 6.71 -9.36
C ALA A 28 -12.96 6.25 -7.94
N VAL A 29 -11.69 6.38 -7.54
CA VAL A 29 -11.25 6.28 -6.14
C VAL A 29 -10.46 7.53 -5.82
N ASP A 30 -10.76 8.13 -4.67
CA ASP A 30 -10.02 9.29 -4.15
C ASP A 30 -9.84 10.45 -5.16
N SER A 31 -10.91 10.75 -5.90
CA SER A 31 -10.96 11.78 -6.95
C SER A 31 -10.03 11.52 -8.16
N ASN A 32 -9.61 10.27 -8.37
CA ASN A 32 -8.87 9.83 -9.54
C ASN A 32 -9.78 9.02 -10.47
N PRO A 33 -10.40 9.65 -11.50
CA PRO A 33 -11.35 8.96 -12.38
C PRO A 33 -10.66 8.08 -13.42
N SER A 34 -11.37 7.06 -13.88
CA SER A 34 -11.00 6.23 -15.02
C SER A 34 -12.25 5.96 -15.85
N VAL A 35 -12.15 6.09 -17.17
CA VAL A 35 -13.26 5.86 -18.11
C VAL A 35 -12.81 4.86 -19.18
N SER A 36 -13.70 3.95 -19.59
CA SER A 36 -13.48 3.16 -20.81
C SER A 36 -14.74 2.43 -21.24
N SER A 37 -14.78 2.10 -22.53
CA SER A 37 -15.80 1.24 -23.12
C SER A 37 -15.75 -0.17 -22.53
N VAL A 38 -16.92 -0.73 -22.25
CA VAL A 38 -17.11 -2.15 -21.93
C VAL A 38 -18.36 -2.67 -22.63
N PHE A 39 -18.33 -3.94 -23.03
CA PHE A 39 -19.53 -4.65 -23.43
C PHE A 39 -20.37 -4.93 -22.20
N TYR A 40 -21.69 -4.84 -22.35
CA TYR A 40 -22.62 -5.10 -21.27
C TYR A 40 -23.78 -5.97 -21.72
N GLY A 41 -24.35 -6.72 -20.80
CA GLY A 41 -25.65 -7.36 -20.91
C GLY A 41 -26.54 -6.82 -19.80
N TYR A 42 -27.85 -7.00 -19.91
CA TYR A 42 -28.78 -6.44 -18.92
C TYR A 42 -30.01 -7.32 -18.74
N THR A 43 -30.65 -7.26 -17.58
CA THR A 43 -31.97 -7.86 -17.35
C THR A 43 -33.06 -6.89 -17.78
N GLU A 44 -34.21 -7.39 -18.22
CA GLU A 44 -35.37 -6.55 -18.56
C GLU A 44 -35.65 -5.50 -17.47
N PRO A 45 -35.73 -4.19 -17.81
CA PRO A 45 -35.99 -3.15 -16.82
C PRO A 45 -37.40 -3.32 -16.26
N ARG A 46 -37.52 -3.81 -15.02
CA ARG A 46 -38.77 -3.92 -14.27
C ARG A 46 -38.68 -3.14 -12.96
N GLU A 47 -39.82 -2.87 -12.33
CA GLU A 47 -39.87 -2.22 -11.02
C GLU A 47 -39.13 -3.09 -10.00
N GLY A 48 -38.06 -2.56 -9.40
CA GLY A 48 -37.19 -3.30 -8.45
C GLY A 48 -36.19 -4.30 -9.06
N GLU A 49 -36.29 -4.60 -10.36
CA GLU A 49 -35.43 -5.59 -11.05
C GLU A 49 -34.82 -4.96 -12.31
N PHE A 50 -33.63 -4.38 -12.18
CA PHE A 50 -32.82 -3.98 -13.32
C PHE A 50 -31.35 -4.17 -12.95
N GLU A 51 -30.69 -5.10 -13.62
CA GLU A 51 -29.30 -5.45 -13.37
C GLU A 51 -28.53 -5.36 -14.68
N ILE A 52 -27.32 -4.81 -14.61
CA ILE A 52 -26.42 -4.70 -15.75
C ILE A 52 -25.17 -5.49 -15.44
N TYR A 53 -24.71 -6.24 -16.43
CA TYR A 53 -23.56 -7.11 -16.31
C TYR A 53 -22.51 -6.71 -17.31
N PHE A 54 -21.25 -6.76 -16.90
CA PHE A 54 -20.12 -6.64 -17.81
C PHE A 54 -18.98 -7.53 -17.36
N PHE A 55 -18.00 -7.70 -18.23
CA PHE A 55 -16.73 -8.33 -17.87
C PHE A 55 -15.56 -7.43 -18.26
N SER A 56 -14.43 -7.64 -17.59
CA SER A 56 -13.16 -7.01 -17.96
C SER A 56 -12.01 -7.94 -17.59
N PHE A 57 -10.87 -7.81 -18.27
CA PHE A 57 -9.66 -8.52 -17.90
C PHE A 57 -9.06 -7.97 -16.61
N PHE A 58 -8.45 -8.85 -15.83
CA PHE A 58 -7.75 -8.51 -14.60
C PHE A 58 -6.23 -8.68 -14.79
N PRO A 59 -5.42 -7.74 -14.29
CA PRO A 59 -5.80 -6.49 -13.64
C PRO A 59 -6.09 -5.35 -14.63
N THR A 60 -7.15 -4.59 -14.39
CA THR A 60 -7.42 -3.29 -15.04
C THR A 60 -7.76 -2.23 -14.00
N VAL A 61 -7.48 -0.95 -14.28
CA VAL A 61 -7.75 0.18 -13.36
C VAL A 61 -9.20 0.17 -12.87
N LYS A 62 -10.17 -0.06 -13.76
CA LYS A 62 -11.60 -0.16 -13.41
C LYS A 62 -11.88 -1.21 -12.34
N LEU A 63 -11.39 -2.43 -12.54
CA LEU A 63 -11.61 -3.51 -11.58
C LEU A 63 -10.88 -3.24 -10.26
N GLN A 64 -9.71 -2.62 -10.30
CA GLN A 64 -9.01 -2.17 -9.09
C GLN A 64 -9.82 -1.11 -8.34
N GLN A 65 -10.37 -0.12 -9.05
CA GLN A 65 -11.19 0.93 -8.45
C GLN A 65 -12.50 0.38 -7.88
N ILE A 66 -13.20 -0.52 -8.57
CA ILE A 66 -14.43 -1.19 -8.09
C ILE A 66 -14.19 -1.96 -6.79
N ASN A 67 -12.99 -2.54 -6.62
CA ASN A 67 -12.60 -3.24 -5.39
C ASN A 67 -12.42 -2.32 -4.17
N TYR A 68 -12.34 -1.00 -4.38
CA TYR A 68 -12.25 0.02 -3.32
C TYR A 68 -13.54 0.82 -3.19
N ASN A 69 -14.09 1.28 -4.30
CA ASN A 69 -15.32 2.04 -4.39
C ASN A 69 -16.30 1.35 -5.34
N LYS A 70 -17.39 0.82 -4.78
CA LYS A 70 -18.43 0.14 -5.57
C LYS A 70 -19.25 1.10 -6.42
N LYS A 71 -19.22 2.41 -6.14
CA LYS A 71 -20.01 3.39 -6.90
C LYS A 71 -19.43 3.51 -8.30
N VAL A 72 -20.30 3.34 -9.29
CA VAL A 72 -19.98 3.46 -10.71
C VAL A 72 -21.00 4.35 -11.38
N GLU A 73 -20.57 4.96 -12.47
CA GLU A 73 -21.43 5.70 -13.37
C GLU A 73 -21.12 5.25 -14.79
N PHE A 74 -22.13 5.12 -15.63
CA PHE A 74 -21.88 4.85 -17.05
C PHE A 74 -22.89 5.55 -17.93
N GLN A 75 -22.48 5.77 -19.17
CA GLN A 75 -23.32 6.33 -20.22
C GLN A 75 -23.45 5.35 -21.38
N ILE A 76 -24.66 5.28 -21.93
CA ILE A 76 -24.93 4.65 -23.22
C ILE A 76 -25.54 5.72 -24.11
N ALA A 77 -24.79 6.10 -25.14
CA ALA A 77 -25.22 7.09 -26.11
C ALA A 77 -26.07 6.40 -27.18
N ASP A 78 -27.12 7.07 -27.63
CA ASP A 78 -27.89 6.62 -28.79
C ASP A 78 -27.09 6.92 -30.07
N ASN A 79 -26.58 5.87 -30.71
CA ASN A 79 -25.80 5.94 -31.96
C ASN A 79 -26.52 6.70 -33.07
N LEU A 80 -27.87 6.65 -33.14
CA LEU A 80 -28.64 7.33 -34.18
C LEU A 80 -28.71 8.85 -33.98
N SER A 81 -28.43 9.30 -32.75
CA SER A 81 -28.56 10.70 -32.35
C SER A 81 -27.22 11.43 -32.23
N ASN A 82 -26.10 10.81 -32.61
CA ASN A 82 -24.75 11.34 -32.37
C ASN A 82 -24.48 11.72 -30.90
N GLY A 83 -25.06 10.98 -29.95
CA GLY A 83 -24.90 11.22 -28.51
C GLY A 83 -25.77 12.34 -27.93
N ILE A 84 -26.70 12.89 -28.72
CA ILE A 84 -27.67 13.91 -28.27
C ILE A 84 -28.79 13.27 -27.42
N LYS A 85 -29.06 11.97 -27.63
CA LYS A 85 -29.87 11.15 -26.74
C LYS A 85 -29.02 10.07 -26.09
N GLY A 86 -29.42 9.65 -24.90
CA GLY A 86 -28.73 8.58 -24.20
C GLY A 86 -29.30 8.30 -22.82
N ILE A 87 -28.71 7.30 -22.16
CA ILE A 87 -28.96 7.06 -20.74
C ILE A 87 -27.66 7.23 -19.96
N GLN A 88 -27.79 7.85 -18.79
CA GLN A 88 -26.73 7.95 -17.80
C GLN A 88 -27.21 7.25 -16.54
N VAL A 89 -26.44 6.28 -16.07
CA VAL A 89 -26.83 5.43 -14.95
C VAL A 89 -25.80 5.52 -13.85
N THR A 90 -26.28 5.76 -12.64
CA THR A 90 -25.50 5.63 -11.41
C THR A 90 -25.88 4.32 -10.74
N GLY A 91 -24.90 3.56 -10.25
CA GLY A 91 -25.15 2.29 -9.60
C GLY A 91 -24.02 1.83 -8.69
N LYS A 92 -24.19 0.63 -8.14
CA LYS A 92 -23.17 -0.08 -7.36
C LYS A 92 -22.73 -1.35 -8.09
N ALA A 93 -21.43 -1.51 -8.27
CA ALA A 93 -20.79 -2.65 -8.89
C ALA A 93 -20.34 -3.70 -7.87
N TYR A 94 -20.54 -4.98 -8.20
CA TYR A 94 -20.21 -6.13 -7.37
C TYR A 94 -19.59 -7.23 -8.24
N PHE A 95 -18.50 -7.83 -7.77
CA PHE A 95 -17.92 -8.99 -8.43
C PHE A 95 -18.85 -10.20 -8.28
N VAL A 96 -19.14 -10.86 -9.39
CA VAL A 96 -19.87 -12.13 -9.40
C VAL A 96 -18.86 -13.26 -9.37
N LYS A 97 -19.02 -14.17 -8.40
CA LYS A 97 -18.15 -15.33 -8.22
C LYS A 97 -18.87 -16.66 -8.48
N ASP A 98 -20.20 -16.65 -8.43
CA ASP A 98 -20.99 -17.84 -8.67
C ASP A 98 -20.87 -18.26 -10.14
N LYS A 99 -20.37 -19.47 -10.36
CA LYS A 99 -20.16 -20.00 -11.70
C LYS A 99 -21.49 -20.24 -12.41
N GLU A 100 -22.52 -20.64 -11.67
CA GLU A 100 -23.82 -20.93 -12.26
C GLU A 100 -24.50 -19.64 -12.74
N GLU A 101 -24.48 -18.56 -11.95
CA GLU A 101 -24.91 -17.23 -12.41
C GLU A 101 -24.11 -16.76 -13.63
N ILE A 102 -22.79 -16.96 -13.66
CA ILE A 102 -21.95 -16.56 -14.79
C ILE A 102 -22.34 -17.30 -16.07
N GLU A 103 -22.43 -18.63 -16.03
CA GLU A 103 -22.72 -19.46 -17.21
C GLU A 103 -24.17 -19.34 -17.69
N ASN A 104 -25.12 -19.41 -16.76
CA ASN A 104 -26.54 -19.53 -17.12
C ASN A 104 -27.24 -18.17 -17.29
N LYS A 105 -26.70 -17.10 -16.69
CA LYS A 105 -27.30 -15.75 -16.73
C LYS A 105 -26.42 -14.75 -17.45
N ILE A 106 -25.17 -14.55 -17.01
CA ILE A 106 -24.36 -13.42 -17.49
C ILE A 106 -23.87 -13.63 -18.92
N LYS A 107 -23.23 -14.77 -19.21
CA LYS A 107 -22.70 -15.08 -20.54
C LYS A 107 -23.77 -14.98 -21.64
N PRO A 108 -24.98 -15.55 -21.48
CA PRO A 108 -26.05 -15.41 -22.46
C PRO A 108 -26.49 -13.96 -22.70
N LEU A 109 -26.57 -13.15 -21.64
CA LEU A 109 -26.97 -11.73 -21.76
C LEU A 109 -25.92 -10.90 -22.51
N ILE A 110 -24.63 -11.14 -22.24
CA ILE A 110 -23.55 -10.45 -22.94
C ILE A 110 -23.40 -10.95 -24.39
N ASN A 111 -23.71 -12.22 -24.66
CA ASN A 111 -23.68 -12.76 -26.03
C ASN A 111 -24.75 -12.15 -26.94
N LYS A 112 -25.94 -11.88 -26.40
CA LYS A 112 -26.98 -11.18 -27.16
C LYS A 112 -26.56 -9.77 -27.58
N SER A 113 -25.73 -9.12 -26.77
CA SER A 113 -25.31 -7.73 -26.97
C SER A 113 -23.91 -7.56 -27.58
N SER A 114 -23.08 -8.60 -27.69
CA SER A 114 -21.71 -8.52 -28.25
C SER A 114 -21.56 -9.21 -29.60
N SER A 115 -20.53 -8.85 -30.39
CA SER A 115 -20.21 -9.52 -31.66
C SER A 115 -19.57 -10.89 -31.43
N SER A 116 -19.79 -11.85 -32.33
CA SER A 116 -19.25 -13.22 -32.30
C SER A 116 -17.75 -13.34 -31.99
N ALA A 117 -16.93 -12.33 -32.34
CA ALA A 117 -15.49 -12.30 -32.05
C ALA A 117 -15.13 -12.30 -30.55
N PHE A 118 -16.05 -11.95 -29.65
CA PHE A 118 -15.82 -12.02 -28.19
C PHE A 118 -16.20 -13.38 -27.58
N ALA A 119 -16.90 -14.23 -28.34
CA ALA A 119 -17.22 -15.59 -27.91
C ALA A 119 -15.97 -16.43 -27.62
N ASP A 120 -14.89 -16.14 -28.36
CA ASP A 120 -13.61 -16.84 -28.23
C ASP A 120 -12.86 -16.45 -26.93
N PHE A 121 -13.17 -15.29 -26.34
CA PHE A 121 -12.54 -14.85 -25.08
C PHE A 121 -13.11 -15.53 -23.82
N TYR A 122 -14.27 -16.21 -23.93
CA TYR A 122 -14.88 -16.89 -22.78
C TYR A 122 -14.12 -18.11 -22.28
N GLY A 123 -13.13 -18.60 -23.03
CA GLY A 123 -12.22 -19.66 -22.59
C GLY A 123 -11.17 -19.22 -21.56
N LEU A 124 -11.12 -17.92 -21.21
CA LEU A 124 -10.13 -17.32 -20.33
C LEU A 124 -10.68 -16.96 -18.94
N ASP A 125 -11.47 -17.86 -18.33
CA ASP A 125 -12.05 -17.68 -16.98
C ASP A 125 -11.00 -17.34 -15.90
N ALA A 126 -9.74 -17.75 -16.10
CA ALA A 126 -8.63 -17.42 -15.21
C ALA A 126 -8.35 -15.90 -15.16
N VAL A 127 -8.60 -15.18 -16.26
CA VAL A 127 -8.14 -13.79 -16.48
C VAL A 127 -9.29 -12.77 -16.54
N ALA A 128 -10.51 -13.22 -16.83
CA ALA A 128 -11.69 -12.38 -16.82
C ALA A 128 -12.30 -12.24 -15.41
N ARG A 129 -12.93 -11.09 -15.14
CA ARG A 129 -13.78 -10.88 -13.96
C ARG A 129 -15.14 -10.35 -14.39
N TRP A 130 -16.17 -10.97 -13.84
CA TRP A 130 -17.57 -10.66 -14.09
C TRP A 130 -18.09 -9.72 -13.01
N VAL A 131 -18.83 -8.71 -13.44
CA VAL A 131 -19.32 -7.64 -12.56
C VAL A 131 -20.80 -7.42 -12.81
N LYS A 132 -21.56 -7.38 -11.72
CA LYS A 132 -22.97 -6.97 -11.67
C LYS A 132 -23.05 -5.53 -11.19
N ILE A 133 -23.79 -4.69 -11.90
CA ILE A 133 -24.14 -3.33 -11.53
C ILE A 133 -25.62 -3.31 -11.15
N ILE A 134 -25.89 -2.81 -9.95
CA ILE A 134 -27.24 -2.55 -9.45
C ILE A 134 -27.48 -1.03 -9.55
N PRO A 135 -28.33 -0.55 -10.46
CA PRO A 135 -28.63 0.86 -10.63
C PRO A 135 -29.37 1.46 -9.42
N THR A 136 -28.98 2.68 -9.05
CA THR A 136 -29.65 3.50 -8.04
C THR A 136 -30.41 4.66 -8.67
N LYS A 137 -29.95 5.12 -9.83
CA LYS A 137 -30.56 6.19 -10.61
C LYS A 137 -30.29 6.00 -12.10
N ILE A 138 -31.32 6.13 -12.91
CA ILE A 138 -31.22 6.19 -14.37
C ILE A 138 -31.69 7.56 -14.80
N LYS A 139 -30.89 8.27 -15.58
CA LYS A 139 -31.27 9.53 -16.23
C LYS A 139 -31.39 9.26 -17.73
N TYR A 140 -32.53 9.58 -18.28
CA TYR A 140 -32.73 9.68 -19.72
C TYR A 140 -32.40 11.11 -20.14
N ILE A 141 -31.50 11.23 -21.11
CA ILE A 141 -31.02 12.49 -21.67
C ILE A 141 -31.59 12.59 -23.09
N ASP A 142 -32.31 13.68 -23.36
CA ASP A 142 -32.77 14.03 -24.70
C ASP A 142 -32.72 15.55 -24.87
N PHE A 143 -31.62 16.04 -25.46
CA PHE A 143 -31.44 17.48 -25.62
C PHE A 143 -32.40 18.12 -26.64
N TYR A 144 -33.15 17.34 -27.43
CA TYR A 144 -34.19 17.87 -28.32
C TYR A 144 -35.48 18.22 -27.60
N ASN A 145 -35.68 17.70 -26.38
CA ASN A 145 -36.93 17.85 -25.65
C ASN A 145 -36.89 19.09 -24.72
N LYS A 146 -38.06 19.69 -24.42
CA LYS A 146 -38.14 20.80 -23.46
C LYS A 146 -37.68 20.38 -22.07
N GLU A 147 -38.05 19.16 -21.66
CA GLU A 147 -37.49 18.50 -20.48
C GLU A 147 -36.32 17.62 -20.90
N GLN A 148 -35.11 18.18 -20.85
CA GLN A 148 -33.90 17.53 -21.33
C GLN A 148 -33.44 16.35 -20.45
N PHE A 149 -33.90 16.30 -19.20
CA PHE A 149 -33.49 15.30 -18.21
C PHE A 149 -34.72 14.70 -17.53
N ARG A 150 -35.00 13.42 -17.81
CA ARG A 150 -35.95 12.61 -17.04
C ARG A 150 -35.18 11.59 -16.21
N HIS A 151 -35.67 11.21 -15.03
CA HIS A 151 -34.96 10.22 -14.22
C HIS A 151 -35.88 9.28 -13.44
N ILE A 152 -35.35 8.08 -13.20
CA ILE A 152 -35.91 7.01 -12.37
C ILE A 152 -34.94 6.80 -11.21
N GLU A 153 -35.45 6.76 -9.98
CA GLU A 153 -34.66 6.47 -8.77
C GLU A 153 -35.16 5.19 -8.10
N TYR A 154 -34.24 4.28 -7.83
CA TYR A 154 -34.48 3.03 -7.11
C TYR A 154 -34.06 3.24 -5.65
N LYS A 155 -35.00 3.69 -4.81
CA LYS A 155 -34.71 4.06 -3.41
C LYS A 155 -34.23 2.86 -2.59
N GLU A 156 -34.75 1.69 -2.88
CA GLU A 156 -34.37 0.40 -2.30
C GLU A 156 -32.90 0.03 -2.57
N ASN A 157 -32.33 0.51 -3.68
CA ASN A 157 -30.93 0.28 -4.03
C ASN A 157 -29.99 1.36 -3.47
N GLN A 158 -30.54 2.47 -2.97
CA GLN A 158 -29.75 3.55 -2.38
C GLN A 158 -29.32 3.19 -0.97
N SER A 159 -28.06 3.50 -0.65
CA SER A 159 -27.57 3.35 0.72
C SER A 159 -27.94 4.55 1.58
N SER A 160 -28.24 4.29 2.85
CA SER A 160 -28.41 5.34 3.84
C SER A 160 -27.16 6.23 3.95
N PHE A 161 -27.32 7.44 4.48
CA PHE A 161 -26.20 8.34 4.75
C PHE A 161 -25.13 7.67 5.63
N ALA A 162 -25.54 7.02 6.73
CA ALA A 162 -24.64 6.27 7.61
C ALA A 162 -23.92 5.13 6.87
N GLY A 163 -24.63 4.38 6.02
CA GLY A 163 -24.02 3.33 5.19
C GLY A 163 -22.97 3.88 4.23
N ASN A 164 -23.25 5.00 3.56
CA ASN A 164 -22.29 5.68 2.69
C ASN A 164 -21.07 6.21 3.45
N LEU A 165 -21.26 6.73 4.66
CA LEU A 165 -20.18 7.22 5.51
C LEU A 165 -19.25 6.07 5.92
N ILE A 166 -19.82 4.95 6.39
CA ILE A 166 -19.05 3.75 6.78
C ILE A 166 -18.26 3.19 5.59
N GLU A 167 -18.90 3.05 4.41
CA GLU A 167 -18.22 2.59 3.19
C GLU A 167 -17.06 3.53 2.82
N SER A 168 -17.27 4.85 2.92
CA SER A 168 -16.26 5.85 2.59
C SER A 168 -15.07 5.82 3.55
N VAL A 169 -15.32 5.71 4.86
CA VAL A 169 -14.26 5.58 5.88
C VAL A 169 -13.48 4.29 5.65
N LYS A 170 -14.16 3.15 5.50
CA LYS A 170 -13.50 1.85 5.25
C LYS A 170 -12.63 1.88 4.00
N MET A 171 -13.13 2.45 2.91
CA MET A 171 -12.37 2.63 1.67
C MET A 171 -11.13 3.51 1.90
N ARG A 172 -11.29 4.69 2.52
CA ARG A 172 -10.18 5.62 2.77
C ARG A 172 -9.13 5.00 3.69
N THR A 173 -9.54 4.32 4.76
CA THR A 173 -8.63 3.63 5.66
C THR A 173 -7.83 2.56 4.90
N LYS A 174 -8.50 1.69 4.14
CA LYS A 174 -7.81 0.67 3.32
C LYS A 174 -6.83 1.30 2.33
N LEU A 175 -7.22 2.40 1.69
CA LEU A 175 -6.38 3.14 0.74
C LEU A 175 -5.14 3.70 1.42
N TRP A 176 -5.29 4.39 2.55
CA TRP A 176 -4.18 5.00 3.28
C TRP A 176 -3.25 3.97 3.92
N PHE A 177 -3.77 2.86 4.46
CA PHE A 177 -2.95 1.75 4.96
C PHE A 177 -2.02 1.20 3.87
N ARG A 178 -2.52 1.13 2.63
CA ARG A 178 -1.73 0.75 1.46
C ARG A 178 -0.75 1.85 1.06
N ALA A 179 -1.17 3.12 1.08
CA ALA A 179 -0.37 4.27 0.68
C ALA A 179 0.90 4.43 1.51
N VAL A 180 0.74 4.44 2.83
CA VAL A 180 1.88 4.58 3.75
C VAL A 180 2.63 3.27 3.96
N ARG A 181 2.16 2.18 3.34
CA ARG A 181 2.65 0.80 3.52
C ARG A 181 2.72 0.42 5.01
N ALA A 182 1.60 0.61 5.72
CA ALA A 182 1.51 0.51 7.18
C ALA A 182 2.11 -0.76 7.82
N PRO A 183 2.04 -1.97 7.20
CA PRO A 183 2.70 -3.15 7.76
C PRO A 183 4.22 -3.00 8.00
N PHE A 184 4.89 -2.11 7.27
CA PHE A 184 6.32 -1.84 7.43
C PHE A 184 6.63 -0.87 8.58
N PHE A 185 5.63 -0.30 9.28
CA PHE A 185 5.85 0.59 10.42
C PHE A 185 6.56 -0.08 11.60
N THR A 186 6.67 -1.41 11.61
CA THR A 186 7.56 -2.13 12.53
C THR A 186 9.01 -1.68 12.40
N ALA A 187 9.44 -1.17 11.24
CA ALA A 187 10.79 -0.65 11.02
C ALA A 187 11.06 0.66 11.78
N SER A 188 10.05 1.49 12.06
CA SER A 188 10.23 2.70 12.90
C SER A 188 9.84 2.45 14.36
N ILE A 189 8.72 1.76 14.60
CA ILE A 189 8.18 1.53 15.95
C ILE A 189 9.17 0.77 16.84
N ILE A 190 9.74 -0.34 16.34
CA ILE A 190 10.64 -1.19 17.12
C ILE A 190 11.91 -0.44 17.57
N PRO A 191 12.69 0.20 16.67
CA PRO A 191 13.87 0.96 17.10
C PRO A 191 13.54 2.13 18.04
N ILE A 192 12.41 2.83 17.85
CA ILE A 192 11.98 3.88 18.79
C ILE A 192 11.72 3.29 20.18
N LEU A 193 11.04 2.14 20.27
CA LEU A 193 10.81 1.46 21.55
C LEU A 193 12.11 0.93 22.17
N ILE A 194 13.09 0.50 21.37
CA ILE A 194 14.41 0.11 21.85
C ILE A 194 15.15 1.30 22.48
N GLY A 195 15.12 2.48 21.85
CA GLY A 195 15.70 3.68 22.46
C GLY A 195 15.01 4.06 23.77
N ALA A 196 13.68 3.91 23.84
CA ALA A 196 12.90 4.23 25.03
C ALA A 196 13.16 3.25 26.20
N ILE A 197 13.23 1.94 25.93
CA ILE A 197 13.51 0.96 26.99
C ILE A 197 14.93 1.09 27.53
N LEU A 198 15.91 1.40 26.68
CA LEU A 198 17.27 1.68 27.13
C LEU A 198 17.30 2.91 28.04
N ALA A 199 16.62 4.00 27.66
CA ALA A 199 16.52 5.20 28.47
C ALA A 199 15.83 4.93 29.81
N TRP A 200 14.78 4.10 29.81
CA TRP A 200 14.13 3.63 31.03
C TRP A 200 15.08 2.81 31.91
N SER A 201 15.92 1.95 31.34
CA SER A 201 16.92 1.19 32.11
C SER A 201 17.92 2.11 32.83
N LEU A 202 18.16 3.32 32.31
CA LEU A 202 18.98 4.34 32.95
C LEU A 202 18.22 5.11 34.04
N LEU A 203 17.01 5.62 33.74
CA LEU A 203 16.32 6.59 34.59
C LEU A 203 15.16 6.03 35.43
N ASN A 204 14.74 4.79 35.18
CA ASN A 204 13.53 4.15 35.73
C ASN A 204 12.20 4.86 35.38
N GLU A 205 12.21 5.80 34.45
CA GLU A 205 11.03 6.57 34.05
C GLU A 205 10.88 6.60 32.53
N ILE A 206 9.63 6.64 32.06
CA ILE A 206 9.27 6.88 30.66
C ILE A 206 8.27 8.01 30.63
N ASN A 207 8.55 9.03 29.82
CA ASN A 207 7.56 10.05 29.50
C ASN A 207 6.72 9.56 28.30
N PHE A 208 5.53 9.03 28.59
CA PHE A 208 4.63 8.49 27.57
C PHE A 208 4.19 9.53 26.55
N PHE A 209 4.04 10.80 26.96
CA PHE A 209 3.66 11.86 26.03
C PHE A 209 4.74 12.06 24.97
N THR A 210 6.01 12.24 25.38
CA THR A 210 7.10 12.41 24.42
C THR A 210 7.33 11.14 23.61
N LEU A 211 7.16 9.95 24.19
CA LEU A 211 7.26 8.67 23.46
C LEU A 211 6.20 8.55 22.34
N ILE A 212 4.95 8.88 22.64
CA ILE A 212 3.86 8.85 21.65
C ILE A 212 4.14 9.86 20.54
N VAL A 213 4.60 11.07 20.86
CA VAL A 213 4.95 12.08 19.85
C VAL A 213 6.14 11.61 19.00
N THR A 214 7.16 10.95 19.59
CA THR A 214 8.27 10.33 18.83
C THR A 214 7.77 9.27 17.87
N LEU A 215 6.90 8.37 18.33
CA LEU A 215 6.32 7.30 17.51
C LEU A 215 5.50 7.87 16.34
N LEU A 216 4.60 8.82 16.61
CA LEU A 216 3.80 9.47 15.57
C LEU A 216 4.68 10.21 14.55
N SER A 217 5.74 10.88 15.02
CA SER A 217 6.67 11.61 14.17
C SER A 217 7.47 10.68 13.26
N GLY A 218 8.04 9.59 13.83
CA GLY A 218 8.80 8.59 13.09
C GLY A 218 7.95 7.83 12.07
N VAL A 219 6.73 7.45 12.45
CA VAL A 219 5.76 6.79 11.56
C VAL A 219 5.33 7.73 10.43
N ALA A 220 5.11 9.02 10.71
CA ALA A 220 4.80 10.01 9.68
C ALA A 220 5.97 10.17 8.69
N ILE A 221 7.20 10.33 9.17
CA ILE A 221 8.40 10.43 8.31
C ILE A 221 8.58 9.17 7.46
N GLN A 222 8.40 7.97 8.04
CA GLN A 222 8.44 6.72 7.29
C GLN A 222 7.34 6.64 6.23
N GLY A 223 6.09 6.98 6.59
CA GLY A 223 4.97 7.00 5.65
C GLY A 223 5.22 7.97 4.49
N GLY A 224 5.77 9.15 4.80
CA GLY A 224 6.22 10.13 3.81
C GLY A 224 7.29 9.57 2.90
N THR A 225 8.31 8.91 3.45
CA THR A 225 9.39 8.25 2.68
C THR A 225 8.85 7.17 1.74
N ASN A 226 7.92 6.33 2.21
CA ASN A 226 7.30 5.28 1.41
C ASN A 226 6.48 5.85 0.24
N MET A 227 5.68 6.90 0.49
CA MET A 227 4.88 7.55 -0.56
C MET A 227 5.73 8.36 -1.53
N LEU A 228 6.81 8.98 -1.05
CA LEU A 228 7.76 9.68 -1.91
C LEU A 228 8.49 8.70 -2.83
N ASN A 229 8.84 7.51 -2.32
CA ASN A 229 9.34 6.41 -3.12
C ASN A 229 8.36 5.99 -4.23
N ASP A 230 7.06 5.81 -3.93
CA ASP A 230 6.04 5.54 -4.97
C ASP A 230 5.99 6.64 -6.03
N TYR A 231 6.09 7.92 -5.62
CA TYR A 231 6.05 9.04 -6.55
C TYR A 231 7.26 9.02 -7.50
N PHE A 232 8.47 8.91 -6.98
CA PHE A 232 9.67 8.94 -7.81
C PHE A 232 9.84 7.66 -8.64
N ASP A 233 9.48 6.49 -8.11
CA ASP A 233 9.52 5.23 -8.86
C ASP A 233 8.45 5.19 -9.98
N HIS A 234 7.34 5.93 -9.85
CA HIS A 234 6.44 6.23 -10.97
C HIS A 234 7.06 7.18 -12.00
N THR A 235 7.72 8.27 -11.58
CA THR A 235 8.34 9.22 -12.53
C THR A 235 9.50 8.60 -13.32
N SER A 236 10.22 7.65 -12.73
CA SER A 236 11.31 6.91 -13.38
C SER A 236 10.82 5.72 -14.22
N ARG A 237 9.51 5.44 -14.22
CA ARG A 237 8.87 4.25 -14.85
C ARG A 237 9.30 2.91 -14.24
N ASN A 238 9.93 2.92 -13.06
CA ASN A 238 10.36 1.70 -12.36
C ASN A 238 9.16 0.81 -12.06
N ASP A 239 8.17 1.36 -11.36
CA ASP A 239 6.98 0.63 -10.96
C ASP A 239 6.20 0.14 -12.20
N GLU A 240 6.06 0.95 -13.25
CA GLU A 240 5.42 0.54 -14.50
C GLU A 240 6.10 -0.66 -15.16
N SER A 241 7.43 -0.74 -15.06
CA SER A 241 8.21 -1.85 -15.62
C SER A 241 8.05 -3.16 -14.83
N ASN A 242 7.64 -3.07 -13.56
CA ASN A 242 7.43 -4.24 -12.71
C ASN A 242 6.09 -4.95 -13.02
N LYS A 243 6.19 -6.05 -13.77
CA LYS A 243 5.05 -6.89 -14.16
C LYS A 243 4.64 -7.91 -13.09
N ASN A 244 5.53 -8.21 -12.14
CA ASN A 244 5.38 -9.29 -11.17
C ASN A 244 5.25 -8.75 -9.74
N ALA A 245 4.53 -7.64 -9.58
CA ALA A 245 4.32 -7.00 -8.28
C ALA A 245 3.62 -7.95 -7.29
N THR A 246 4.08 -7.93 -6.06
CA THR A 246 3.62 -8.70 -4.91
C THR A 246 3.30 -7.72 -3.76
N PRO A 247 2.79 -8.17 -2.61
CA PRO A 247 2.59 -7.28 -1.46
C PRO A 247 3.87 -6.63 -0.90
N PHE A 248 5.06 -7.10 -1.30
CA PHE A 248 6.35 -6.69 -0.73
C PHE A 248 7.26 -5.94 -1.72
N ASN A 249 6.91 -5.84 -3.01
CA ASN A 249 7.76 -5.27 -4.05
C ASN A 249 6.95 -4.44 -5.07
N GLY A 250 7.62 -3.61 -5.88
CA GLY A 250 6.96 -2.75 -6.88
C GLY A 250 6.08 -1.64 -6.28
N GLY A 251 6.42 -1.21 -5.07
CA GLY A 251 5.76 -0.14 -4.35
C GLY A 251 4.32 -0.41 -3.91
N SER A 252 3.56 0.64 -3.57
CA SER A 252 2.16 0.47 -3.16
C SER A 252 1.24 0.11 -4.32
N ARG A 253 1.68 0.36 -5.57
CA ARG A 253 0.88 0.28 -6.81
C ARG A 253 -0.34 1.19 -6.83
N LEU A 254 -0.45 2.19 -5.95
CA LEU A 254 -1.63 3.06 -5.91
C LEU A 254 -1.78 3.88 -7.20
N ILE A 255 -0.67 4.40 -7.72
CA ILE A 255 -0.64 5.19 -8.95
C ILE A 255 -0.97 4.29 -10.14
N GLN A 256 -0.30 3.14 -10.26
CA GLN A 256 -0.47 2.21 -11.39
C GLN A 256 -1.85 1.53 -11.38
N ALA A 257 -2.44 1.33 -10.21
CA ALA A 257 -3.82 0.83 -10.08
C ALA A 257 -4.88 1.94 -10.27
N GLY A 258 -4.47 3.18 -10.49
CA GLY A 258 -5.36 4.34 -10.63
C GLY A 258 -6.14 4.67 -9.35
N LEU A 259 -5.68 4.25 -8.17
CA LEU A 259 -6.38 4.47 -6.91
C LEU A 259 -6.11 5.86 -6.32
N MET A 260 -4.96 6.46 -6.63
CA MET A 260 -4.59 7.83 -6.31
C MET A 260 -3.80 8.44 -7.46
N SER A 261 -3.92 9.76 -7.68
CA SER A 261 -3.07 10.45 -8.64
C SER A 261 -1.65 10.62 -8.11
N SER A 262 -0.64 10.63 -9.00
CA SER A 262 0.76 10.80 -8.61
C SER A 262 1.02 12.11 -7.88
N THR A 263 0.43 13.22 -8.33
CA THR A 263 0.50 14.52 -7.63
C THR A 263 0.01 14.43 -6.20
N LYS A 264 -1.11 13.74 -5.96
CA LYS A 264 -1.65 13.58 -4.61
C LYS A 264 -0.74 12.72 -3.73
N VAL A 265 -0.17 11.66 -4.28
CA VAL A 265 0.82 10.82 -3.57
C VAL A 265 2.03 11.67 -3.15
N GLY A 266 2.60 12.46 -4.06
CA GLY A 266 3.73 13.35 -3.78
C GLY A 266 3.41 14.43 -2.74
N ILE A 267 2.27 15.12 -2.85
CA ILE A 267 1.84 16.12 -1.86
C ILE A 267 1.62 15.47 -0.48
N SER A 268 0.98 14.29 -0.45
CA SER A 268 0.73 13.55 0.79
C SER A 268 2.04 13.13 1.46
N ALA A 269 3.04 12.73 0.67
CA ALA A 269 4.36 12.43 1.17
C ALA A 269 5.00 13.65 1.87
N LEU A 270 4.97 14.82 1.23
CA LEU A 270 5.50 16.06 1.80
C LEU A 270 4.74 16.51 3.05
N LEU A 271 3.42 16.35 3.09
CA LEU A 271 2.61 16.62 4.27
C LEU A 271 2.98 15.71 5.45
N LEU A 272 3.21 14.42 5.20
CA LEU A 272 3.66 13.48 6.22
C LEU A 272 5.06 13.82 6.75
N PHE A 273 6.00 14.21 5.87
CA PHE A 273 7.28 14.76 6.28
C PHE A 273 7.11 16.01 7.14
N ALA A 274 6.25 16.95 6.76
CA ALA A 274 5.98 18.16 7.53
C ALA A 274 5.40 17.83 8.92
N ILE A 275 4.42 16.94 9.01
CA ILE A 275 3.82 16.51 10.28
C ILE A 275 4.89 15.90 11.20
N GLY A 276 5.70 14.97 10.69
CA GLY A 276 6.73 14.34 11.51
C GLY A 276 7.86 15.29 11.89
N THR A 277 8.22 16.22 11.01
CA THR A 277 9.22 17.27 11.30
C THR A 277 8.71 18.24 12.36
N ILE A 278 7.46 18.68 12.29
CA ILE A 278 6.84 19.54 13.31
C ILE A 278 6.82 18.83 14.66
N GLY A 279 6.45 17.54 14.70
CA GLY A 279 6.48 16.75 15.93
C GLY A 279 7.89 16.62 16.52
N ALA A 280 8.90 16.37 15.69
CA ALA A 280 10.29 16.31 16.13
C ALA A 280 10.85 17.66 16.59
N LEU A 281 10.50 18.77 15.92
CA LEU A 281 10.87 20.12 16.35
C LEU A 281 10.21 20.51 17.67
N TYR A 282 8.97 20.09 17.88
CA TYR A 282 8.27 20.28 19.15
C TYR A 282 8.97 19.51 20.28
N LEU A 283 9.44 18.29 20.03
CA LEU A 283 10.23 17.51 21.00
C LEU A 283 11.56 18.19 21.32
N GLU A 284 12.29 18.66 20.29
CA GLU A 284 13.52 19.45 20.47
C GLU A 284 13.27 20.70 21.33
N PHE A 285 12.18 21.42 21.10
CA PHE A 285 11.81 22.58 21.93
C PHE A 285 11.59 22.22 23.40
N LEU A 286 11.01 21.04 23.70
CA LEU A 286 10.76 20.60 25.08
C LEU A 286 12.03 20.18 25.81
N ILE A 287 12.99 19.56 25.11
CA ILE A 287 14.19 18.96 25.72
C ILE A 287 15.39 19.91 25.69
N GLY A 288 15.54 20.69 24.62
CA GLY A 288 16.73 21.50 24.32
C GLY A 288 17.91 20.68 23.79
N GLY A 289 19.03 21.35 23.48
CA GLY A 289 20.33 20.71 23.21
C GLY A 289 20.75 20.52 21.74
N GLN A 290 19.93 20.90 20.76
CA GLN A 290 20.20 20.91 19.31
C GLN A 290 20.50 19.54 18.65
N ILE A 291 20.59 18.46 19.43
CA ILE A 291 20.95 17.14 18.91
C ILE A 291 19.80 16.52 18.09
N ILE A 292 18.54 16.68 18.52
CA ILE A 292 17.39 16.16 17.75
C ILE A 292 17.32 16.91 16.44
N LEU A 293 17.58 18.22 16.43
CA LEU A 293 17.64 18.98 15.19
C LEU A 293 18.67 18.41 14.20
N GLY A 294 19.88 18.08 14.65
CA GLY A 294 20.91 17.47 13.80
C GLY A 294 20.50 16.10 13.24
N LEU A 295 20.00 15.21 14.11
CA LEU A 295 19.54 13.87 13.72
C LEU A 295 18.29 13.93 12.82
N LEU A 296 17.39 14.90 13.07
CA LEU A 296 16.20 15.15 12.28
C LEU A 296 16.56 15.62 10.87
N VAL A 297 17.43 16.62 10.74
CA VAL A 297 17.90 17.11 9.44
C VAL A 297 18.52 15.97 8.65
N PHE A 298 19.37 15.17 9.28
CA PHE A 298 20.01 14.03 8.61
C PHE A 298 19.02 12.93 8.22
N GLY A 299 18.09 12.56 9.11
CA GLY A 299 17.08 11.54 8.84
C GLY A 299 16.09 11.96 7.76
N VAL A 300 15.59 13.20 7.81
CA VAL A 300 14.70 13.76 6.77
C VAL A 300 15.44 13.90 5.45
N PHE A 301 16.71 14.31 5.46
CA PHE A 301 17.55 14.35 4.26
C PHE A 301 17.66 12.96 3.61
N ILE A 302 17.97 11.92 4.39
CA ILE A 302 18.00 10.54 3.90
C ILE A 302 16.63 10.16 3.32
N GLY A 303 15.54 10.38 4.05
CA GLY A 303 14.19 9.99 3.62
C GLY A 303 13.75 10.68 2.33
N LEU A 304 13.99 12.00 2.21
CA LEU A 304 13.66 12.76 1.00
C LEU A 304 14.50 12.30 -0.19
N PHE A 305 15.82 12.28 -0.03
CA PHE A 305 16.75 12.00 -1.12
C PHE A 305 17.02 10.52 -1.38
N TYR A 306 16.34 9.63 -0.64
CA TYR A 306 16.39 8.19 -0.85
C TYR A 306 16.04 7.83 -2.30
N THR A 307 14.97 8.42 -2.83
CA THR A 307 14.54 8.25 -4.23
C THR A 307 14.41 9.56 -5.00
N ALA A 308 14.34 10.70 -4.32
CA ALA A 308 14.23 12.00 -4.98
C ALA A 308 15.52 12.41 -5.69
N ASP A 309 15.34 13.17 -6.77
CA ASP A 309 16.42 13.94 -7.39
C ASP A 309 16.97 15.02 -6.42
N PRO A 310 18.27 15.37 -6.51
CA PRO A 310 19.26 14.87 -7.48
C PRO A 310 20.07 13.66 -7.00
N LEU A 311 19.85 13.18 -5.77
CA LEU A 311 20.75 12.21 -5.14
C LEU A 311 20.34 10.75 -5.37
N ARG A 312 19.04 10.43 -5.38
CA ARG A 312 18.50 9.07 -5.58
C ARG A 312 19.34 7.99 -4.89
N ILE A 313 19.55 8.10 -3.57
CA ILE A 313 20.51 7.26 -2.82
C ILE A 313 20.25 5.75 -3.04
N GLY A 314 18.97 5.33 -3.04
CA GLY A 314 18.56 3.94 -3.30
C GLY A 314 18.86 3.46 -4.72
N TYR A 315 18.99 4.35 -5.69
CA TYR A 315 19.35 4.02 -7.07
C TYR A 315 20.86 3.81 -7.26
N ARG A 316 21.67 4.13 -6.24
CA ARG A 316 23.14 4.12 -6.32
C ARG A 316 23.77 2.99 -5.51
N GLY A 317 22.98 2.03 -5.03
CA GLY A 317 23.47 0.88 -4.25
C GLY A 317 23.92 1.27 -2.84
N LEU A 318 23.37 2.38 -2.33
CA LEU A 318 23.54 2.85 -0.96
C LEU A 318 22.23 2.76 -0.17
N GLY A 319 21.21 2.11 -0.73
CA GLY A 319 19.84 2.12 -0.20
C GLY A 319 19.76 1.40 1.15
N GLU A 320 20.34 0.21 1.24
CA GLU A 320 20.40 -0.64 2.42
C GLU A 320 21.16 0.04 3.56
N PHE A 321 22.24 0.74 3.23
CA PHE A 321 23.01 1.51 4.19
C PHE A 321 22.21 2.71 4.72
N ALA A 322 21.57 3.46 3.81
CA ALA A 322 20.73 4.61 4.17
C ALA A 322 19.52 4.21 5.03
N VAL A 323 18.83 3.12 4.66
CA VAL A 323 17.73 2.53 5.43
C VAL A 323 18.23 1.99 6.77
N GLY A 324 19.35 1.26 6.79
CA GLY A 324 19.94 0.75 8.02
C GLY A 324 20.27 1.87 9.01
N ILE A 325 20.91 2.96 8.56
CA ILE A 325 21.21 4.13 9.38
C ILE A 325 19.95 4.85 9.84
N GLY A 326 19.03 5.12 8.90
CA GLY A 326 17.82 5.88 9.16
C GLY A 326 16.91 5.21 10.18
N PHE A 327 16.70 3.91 10.04
CA PHE A 327 15.81 3.17 10.93
C PHE A 327 16.50 2.61 12.17
N GLY A 328 17.78 2.24 12.10
CA GLY A 328 18.53 1.75 13.26
C GLY A 328 19.03 2.93 14.11
N PRO A 329 20.30 3.38 13.93
CA PRO A 329 20.90 4.43 14.72
C PRO A 329 20.02 5.67 14.91
N ILE A 330 19.50 6.29 13.85
CA ILE A 330 18.80 7.58 14.01
C ILE A 330 17.57 7.42 14.91
N PHE A 331 16.67 6.46 14.65
CA PHE A 331 15.48 6.30 15.50
C PHE A 331 15.79 5.85 16.93
N VAL A 332 16.75 4.95 17.13
CA VAL A 332 17.14 4.50 18.48
C VAL A 332 17.74 5.67 19.27
N LEU A 333 18.67 6.42 18.67
CA LEU A 333 19.36 7.55 19.31
C LEU A 333 18.42 8.72 19.59
N VAL A 334 17.53 9.06 18.65
CA VAL A 334 16.51 10.11 18.86
C VAL A 334 15.60 9.73 20.01
N SER A 335 15.10 8.49 20.06
CA SER A 335 14.21 8.06 21.14
C SER A 335 14.93 8.01 22.49
N TRP A 336 16.17 7.49 22.53
CA TRP A 336 17.03 7.52 23.71
C TRP A 336 17.21 8.94 24.24
N TYR A 337 17.61 9.88 23.37
CA TYR A 337 17.86 11.25 23.77
C TYR A 337 16.58 11.94 24.27
N ILE A 338 15.45 11.69 23.59
CA ILE A 338 14.15 12.25 23.98
C ILE A 338 13.70 11.77 25.36
N GLN A 339 13.92 10.49 25.67
CA GLN A 339 13.50 9.91 26.94
C GLN A 339 14.49 10.18 28.08
N SER A 340 15.79 10.25 27.78
CA SER A 340 16.83 10.33 28.82
C SER A 340 17.45 11.72 29.01
N GLY A 341 17.40 12.59 28.00
CA GLY A 341 18.22 13.81 27.93
C GLY A 341 19.73 13.55 27.86
N SER A 342 20.18 12.29 27.79
CA SER A 342 21.58 11.91 27.87
C SER A 342 22.27 11.93 26.52
N THR A 343 23.45 12.56 26.46
CA THR A 343 24.34 12.56 25.29
C THR A 343 25.30 11.37 25.26
N ASP A 344 25.21 10.44 26.21
CA ASP A 344 25.93 9.18 26.15
C ASP A 344 25.25 8.24 25.15
N PHE A 345 25.77 8.23 23.93
CA PHE A 345 25.21 7.46 22.83
C PHE A 345 25.84 6.08 22.66
N LEU A 346 26.83 5.67 23.48
CA LEU A 346 27.59 4.44 23.26
C LEU A 346 26.67 3.20 23.24
N ILE A 347 25.89 3.02 24.31
CA ILE A 347 24.99 1.89 24.50
C ILE A 347 23.85 1.90 23.46
N PRO A 348 23.07 2.99 23.28
CA PRO A 348 22.00 2.99 22.29
C PRO A 348 22.52 2.85 20.85
N PHE A 349 23.70 3.39 20.53
CA PHE A 349 24.32 3.17 19.23
C PHE A 349 24.66 1.68 19.03
N TYR A 350 25.29 1.04 20.01
CA TYR A 350 25.63 -0.38 19.94
C TYR A 350 24.40 -1.25 19.64
N TRP A 351 23.31 -1.05 20.38
CA TRP A 351 22.08 -1.84 20.22
C TRP A 351 21.24 -1.46 19.01
N SER A 352 21.53 -0.33 18.37
CA SER A 352 20.92 0.05 17.09
C SER A 352 21.46 -0.74 15.88
N ILE A 353 22.69 -1.27 15.96
CA ILE A 353 23.34 -2.00 14.87
C ILE A 353 22.61 -3.29 14.46
N PRO A 354 22.24 -4.21 15.37
CA PRO A 354 21.52 -5.41 14.96
C PRO A 354 20.15 -5.07 14.35
N VAL A 355 19.51 -4.01 14.83
CA VAL A 355 18.25 -3.50 14.26
C VAL A 355 18.49 -2.97 12.83
N ALA A 356 19.54 -2.17 12.61
CA ALA A 356 19.92 -1.68 11.30
C ALA A 356 20.17 -2.82 10.30
N LEU A 357 20.90 -3.85 10.71
CA LEU A 357 21.21 -5.02 9.88
C LEU A 357 19.94 -5.80 9.48
N LEU A 358 19.02 -6.01 10.43
CA LEU A 358 17.77 -6.72 10.17
C LEU A 358 16.80 -5.91 9.31
N ILE A 359 16.75 -4.59 9.45
CA ILE A 359 15.94 -3.73 8.59
C ILE A 359 16.55 -3.64 7.19
N ALA A 360 17.88 -3.54 7.07
CA ALA A 360 18.56 -3.63 5.78
C ALA A 360 18.21 -4.94 5.05
N ASN A 361 18.07 -6.05 5.78
CA ASN A 361 17.62 -7.32 5.22
C ASN A 361 16.18 -7.31 4.68
N ILE A 362 15.27 -6.51 5.26
CA ILE A 362 13.93 -6.30 4.71
C ILE A 362 14.03 -5.64 3.34
N LEU A 363 14.91 -4.65 3.16
CA LEU A 363 15.11 -4.03 1.86
C LEU A 363 15.77 -5.01 0.87
N ILE A 364 16.86 -5.66 1.27
CA ILE A 364 17.59 -6.62 0.44
C ILE A 364 16.64 -7.68 -0.12
N ILE A 365 15.78 -8.28 0.70
CA ILE A 365 14.86 -9.32 0.22
C ILE A 365 13.82 -8.81 -0.78
N ASN A 366 13.33 -7.58 -0.60
CA ASN A 366 12.39 -6.97 -1.55
C ASN A 366 13.06 -6.73 -2.90
N GLU A 367 14.33 -6.32 -2.90
CA GLU A 367 15.10 -6.05 -4.12
C GLU A 367 15.42 -7.31 -4.95
N PHE A 368 15.39 -8.52 -4.37
CA PHE A 368 15.46 -9.75 -5.18
C PHE A 368 14.29 -9.87 -6.17
N GLN A 369 13.10 -9.46 -5.72
CA GLN A 369 11.87 -9.52 -6.52
C GLN A 369 11.81 -8.34 -7.51
N ASP A 370 12.44 -7.20 -7.17
CA ASP A 370 12.51 -6.01 -8.02
C ASP A 370 13.72 -6.00 -8.98
N TYR A 371 14.65 -6.95 -8.85
CA TYR A 371 15.92 -7.00 -9.58
C TYR A 371 15.81 -6.66 -11.08
N ASP A 372 14.88 -7.30 -11.80
CA ASP A 372 14.73 -7.08 -13.24
C ASP A 372 14.16 -5.69 -13.55
N ALA A 373 13.15 -5.24 -12.78
CA ALA A 373 12.54 -3.92 -12.95
C ALA A 373 13.53 -2.80 -12.61
N ASP A 374 14.26 -2.94 -11.51
CA ASP A 374 15.29 -2.00 -11.05
C ASP A 374 16.43 -1.88 -12.07
N LYS A 375 16.91 -3.02 -12.59
CA LYS A 375 17.94 -3.04 -13.63
C LYS A 375 17.48 -2.36 -14.92
N LEU A 376 16.22 -2.55 -15.33
CA LEU A 376 15.68 -1.99 -16.58
C LEU A 376 15.68 -0.45 -16.60
N VAL A 377 15.49 0.19 -15.44
CA VAL A 377 15.43 1.67 -15.34
C VAL A 377 16.71 2.29 -14.76
N GLY A 378 17.77 1.50 -14.60
CA GLY A 378 19.05 1.96 -14.06
C GLY A 378 19.03 2.27 -12.56
N LYS A 379 18.08 1.71 -11.81
CA LYS A 379 18.09 1.70 -10.34
C LYS A 379 19.10 0.64 -9.88
N ASN A 380 20.36 1.03 -9.81
CA ASN A 380 21.48 0.15 -9.49
C ASN A 380 21.57 -0.11 -7.99
N THR A 381 20.57 -0.79 -7.43
CA THR A 381 20.57 -1.22 -6.03
C THR A 381 21.74 -2.15 -5.72
N LEU A 382 21.98 -2.47 -4.44
CA LEU A 382 23.08 -3.36 -4.09
C LEU A 382 22.83 -4.77 -4.63
N VAL A 383 21.58 -5.24 -4.64
CA VAL A 383 21.21 -6.51 -5.26
C VAL A 383 21.46 -6.52 -6.76
N VAL A 384 21.12 -5.42 -7.48
CA VAL A 384 21.44 -5.27 -8.91
C VAL A 384 22.95 -5.30 -9.17
N LYS A 385 23.74 -4.58 -8.36
CA LYS A 385 25.21 -4.49 -8.51
C LYS A 385 25.93 -5.79 -8.21
N LEU A 386 25.51 -6.50 -7.16
CA LEU A 386 26.15 -7.74 -6.72
C LEU A 386 25.67 -8.97 -7.52
N GLY A 387 24.45 -8.92 -8.04
CA GLY A 387 23.71 -10.08 -8.51
C GLY A 387 23.11 -10.89 -7.35
N LYS A 388 22.03 -11.63 -7.63
CA LYS A 388 21.22 -12.32 -6.62
C LYS A 388 22.01 -13.27 -5.72
N LEU A 389 22.94 -14.05 -6.27
CA LEU A 389 23.74 -15.00 -5.47
C LEU A 389 24.61 -14.30 -4.41
N ARG A 390 25.32 -13.23 -4.80
CA ARG A 390 26.18 -12.47 -3.86
C ARG A 390 25.33 -11.63 -2.89
N ALA A 391 24.20 -11.10 -3.35
CA ALA A 391 23.21 -10.46 -2.49
C ALA A 391 22.66 -11.42 -1.42
N PHE A 392 22.49 -12.71 -1.75
CA PHE A 392 22.07 -13.71 -0.78
C PHE A 392 23.16 -13.96 0.28
N GLN A 393 24.43 -13.99 -0.13
CA GLN A 393 25.53 -14.07 0.84
C GLN A 393 25.58 -12.82 1.72
N LEU A 394 25.31 -11.63 1.18
CA LEU A 394 25.19 -10.41 1.97
C LEU A 394 24.05 -10.54 3.01
N TYR A 395 22.84 -10.90 2.58
CA TYR A 395 21.68 -11.13 3.46
C TYR A 395 21.99 -12.13 4.58
N LYS A 396 22.69 -13.23 4.23
CA LYS A 396 23.11 -14.25 5.19
C LYS A 396 24.11 -13.68 6.20
N SER A 397 25.14 -12.98 5.72
CA SER A 397 26.19 -12.39 6.55
C SER A 397 25.64 -11.34 7.51
N THR A 398 24.76 -10.44 7.05
CA THR A 398 24.11 -9.44 7.91
C THR A 398 23.18 -10.08 8.95
N THR A 399 22.46 -11.15 8.58
CA THR A 399 21.64 -11.93 9.53
C THR A 399 22.52 -12.54 10.62
N VAL A 400 23.58 -13.25 10.24
CA VAL A 400 24.51 -13.88 11.20
C VAL A 400 25.20 -12.83 12.07
N LEU A 401 25.64 -11.73 11.47
CA LEU A 401 26.28 -10.63 12.18
C LEU A 401 25.35 -10.00 13.21
N ALA A 402 24.05 -9.84 12.92
CA ALA A 402 23.09 -9.31 13.89
C ALA A 402 23.01 -10.19 15.16
N TYR A 403 22.95 -11.52 15.01
CA TYR A 403 22.95 -12.44 16.15
C TYR A 403 24.27 -12.44 16.92
N ILE A 404 25.40 -12.43 16.21
CA ILE A 404 26.74 -12.35 16.85
C ILE A 404 26.87 -11.04 17.63
N TRP A 405 26.37 -9.93 17.08
CA TRP A 405 26.43 -8.61 17.70
C TRP A 405 25.60 -8.54 18.99
N ILE A 406 24.40 -9.12 18.97
CA ILE A 406 23.54 -9.25 20.16
C ILE A 406 24.22 -10.12 21.21
N LEU A 407 24.78 -11.27 20.81
CA LEU A 407 25.49 -12.17 21.70
C LEU A 407 26.69 -11.47 22.37
N ALA A 408 27.52 -10.78 21.58
CA ALA A 408 28.64 -10.00 22.09
C ALA A 408 28.16 -8.90 23.04
N GLY A 409 27.08 -8.20 22.71
CA GLY A 409 26.50 -7.14 23.54
C GLY A 409 26.03 -7.65 24.90
N ALA A 410 25.36 -8.80 24.91
CA ALA A 410 24.90 -9.43 26.13
C ALA A 410 26.04 -9.83 27.07
N PHE A 411 27.24 -10.14 26.55
CA PHE A 411 28.42 -10.43 27.39
C PHE A 411 29.22 -9.18 27.75
N ILE A 412 29.36 -8.21 26.84
CA ILE A 412 30.05 -6.94 27.11
C ILE A 412 29.29 -6.12 28.16
N PHE A 413 27.96 -6.08 28.05
CA PHE A 413 27.05 -5.36 28.96
C PHE A 413 26.33 -6.33 29.90
N PHE A 414 27.04 -7.33 30.43
CA PHE A 414 26.47 -8.48 31.15
C PHE A 414 25.37 -8.11 32.15
N GLU A 415 25.66 -7.22 33.09
CA GLU A 415 24.72 -6.83 34.14
C GLU A 415 23.45 -6.15 33.62
N SER A 416 23.52 -5.48 32.47
CA SER A 416 22.40 -4.70 31.93
C SER A 416 21.71 -5.34 30.72
N ALA A 417 22.26 -6.42 30.17
CA ALA A 417 21.78 -6.99 28.92
C ALA A 417 21.77 -8.52 28.84
N ILE A 418 22.17 -9.28 29.86
CA ILE A 418 22.27 -10.74 29.73
C ILE A 418 20.95 -11.42 29.32
N LEU A 419 19.79 -10.94 29.79
CA LEU A 419 18.50 -11.54 29.42
C LEU A 419 18.04 -11.18 28.00
N THR A 420 18.75 -10.30 27.28
CA THR A 420 18.55 -10.09 25.83
C THR A 420 18.86 -11.33 25.00
N LEU A 421 19.59 -12.31 25.57
CA LEU A 421 19.80 -13.62 24.93
C LEU A 421 18.52 -14.42 24.69
N ILE A 422 17.38 -14.02 25.28
CA ILE A 422 16.07 -14.57 24.92
C ILE A 422 15.76 -14.43 23.41
N VAL A 423 16.40 -13.47 22.72
CA VAL A 423 16.36 -13.32 21.26
C VAL A 423 16.74 -14.62 20.52
N LEU A 424 17.61 -15.46 21.09
CA LEU A 424 18.08 -16.70 20.45
C LEU A 424 16.94 -17.70 20.17
N ILE A 425 15.78 -17.55 20.81
CA ILE A 425 14.55 -18.31 20.48
C ILE A 425 14.13 -18.12 19.01
N THR A 426 14.52 -17.01 18.37
CA THR A 426 14.23 -16.73 16.95
C THR A 426 15.17 -17.43 15.96
N LEU A 427 16.26 -18.08 16.43
CA LEU A 427 17.23 -18.75 15.56
C LEU A 427 16.60 -19.81 14.62
N PRO A 428 15.66 -20.68 15.05
CA PRO A 428 15.02 -21.63 14.15
C PRO A 428 14.29 -20.94 12.98
N LEU A 429 13.66 -19.78 13.24
CA LEU A 429 13.00 -18.98 12.20
C LEU A 429 14.03 -18.36 11.24
N ALA A 430 15.14 -17.83 11.76
CA ALA A 430 16.23 -17.29 10.93
C ALA A 430 16.86 -18.37 10.03
N ILE A 431 17.13 -19.56 10.57
CA ILE A 431 17.65 -20.70 9.79
C ILE A 431 16.64 -21.13 8.72
N LYS A 432 15.35 -21.19 9.06
CA LYS A 432 14.28 -21.51 8.11
C LYS A 432 14.22 -20.47 6.97
N ALA A 433 14.30 -19.18 7.30
CA ALA A 433 14.32 -18.10 6.32
C ALA A 433 15.52 -18.22 5.38
N LEU A 434 16.74 -18.42 5.92
CA LEU A 434 17.96 -18.58 5.12
C LEU A 434 17.88 -19.78 4.17
N LYS A 435 17.39 -20.93 4.64
CA LYS A 435 17.18 -22.12 3.80
C LYS A 435 16.15 -21.82 2.70
N HIS A 436 15.02 -21.23 3.06
CA HIS A 436 13.95 -20.91 2.10
C HIS A 436 14.42 -19.94 1.02
N ILE A 437 15.10 -18.85 1.40
CA ILE A 437 15.62 -17.86 0.46
C ILE A 437 16.70 -18.48 -0.43
N SER A 438 17.61 -19.28 0.12
CA SER A 438 18.67 -19.93 -0.66
C SER A 438 18.14 -20.79 -1.81
N SER A 439 16.97 -21.42 -1.62
CA SER A 439 16.34 -22.27 -2.63
C SER A 439 15.45 -21.51 -3.61
N ASN A 440 15.08 -20.27 -3.31
CA ASN A 440 14.02 -19.55 -4.03
C ASN A 440 14.38 -18.10 -4.43
N PHE A 441 15.61 -17.62 -4.22
CA PHE A 441 15.98 -16.22 -4.46
C PHE A 441 15.79 -15.75 -5.92
N ASP A 442 15.74 -16.68 -6.87
CA ASP A 442 15.47 -16.39 -8.30
C ASP A 442 13.97 -16.43 -8.66
N LYS A 443 13.11 -16.88 -7.74
CA LYS A 443 11.70 -17.16 -7.99
C LYS A 443 10.81 -16.18 -7.23
N ILE A 444 10.23 -15.21 -7.94
CA ILE A 444 9.55 -14.04 -7.35
C ILE A 444 8.41 -14.44 -6.39
N TYR A 445 7.52 -15.35 -6.78
CA TYR A 445 6.35 -15.71 -5.97
C TYR A 445 6.72 -16.66 -4.82
N GLU A 446 7.64 -17.58 -5.05
CA GLU A 446 8.15 -18.51 -4.06
C GLU A 446 8.99 -17.81 -2.99
N LEU A 447 9.47 -16.59 -3.24
CA LEU A 447 10.21 -15.80 -2.26
C LEU A 447 9.31 -15.10 -1.23
N ILE A 448 8.00 -14.98 -1.49
CA ILE A 448 7.03 -14.30 -0.59
C ILE A 448 7.10 -14.78 0.87
N PRO A 449 7.14 -16.09 1.18
CA PRO A 449 7.33 -16.55 2.55
C PRO A 449 8.66 -16.08 3.17
N GLY A 450 9.70 -15.92 2.35
CA GLY A 450 10.96 -15.29 2.73
C GLY A 450 10.75 -13.88 3.27
N ASN A 451 10.07 -12.99 2.51
CA ASN A 451 9.80 -11.62 2.95
C ASN A 451 9.07 -11.60 4.30
N VAL A 452 8.04 -12.45 4.45
CA VAL A 452 7.28 -12.58 5.71
C VAL A 452 8.19 -13.00 6.87
N MET A 453 9.04 -14.01 6.65
CA MET A 453 9.98 -14.46 7.68
C MET A 453 11.01 -13.38 8.02
N THR A 454 11.54 -12.64 7.05
CA THR A 454 12.49 -11.53 7.28
C THR A 454 11.88 -10.42 8.14
N ILE A 455 10.66 -9.98 7.80
CA ILE A 455 9.92 -8.99 8.61
C ILE A 455 9.62 -9.56 10.00
N GLY A 456 9.22 -10.83 10.08
CA GLY A 456 8.98 -11.54 11.33
C GLY A 456 10.21 -11.61 12.22
N ILE A 457 11.40 -11.89 11.66
CA ILE A 457 12.67 -11.91 12.40
C ILE A 457 12.98 -10.53 12.96
N HIS A 458 12.96 -9.47 12.13
CA HIS A 458 13.16 -8.08 12.61
C HIS A 458 12.23 -7.74 13.78
N PHE A 459 10.93 -7.98 13.58
CA PHE A 459 9.92 -7.65 14.57
C PHE A 459 10.10 -8.44 15.88
N THR A 460 10.29 -9.76 15.78
CA THR A 460 10.41 -10.63 16.96
C THR A 460 11.73 -10.45 17.69
N VAL A 461 12.85 -10.28 16.97
CA VAL A 461 14.15 -9.95 17.58
C VAL A 461 14.05 -8.63 18.34
N GLY A 462 13.51 -7.57 17.72
CA GLY A 462 13.38 -6.28 18.38
C GLY A 462 12.45 -6.30 19.60
N LEU A 463 11.32 -7.00 19.51
CA LEU A 463 10.42 -7.18 20.65
C LEU A 463 11.10 -7.94 21.80
N LEU A 464 11.85 -9.00 21.49
CA LEU A 464 12.58 -9.78 22.49
C LEU A 464 13.79 -9.02 23.08
N LEU A 465 14.42 -8.12 22.32
CA LEU A 465 15.40 -7.17 22.88
C LEU A 465 14.75 -6.26 23.93
N ILE A 466 13.59 -5.66 23.61
CA ILE A 466 12.85 -4.81 24.55
C ILE A 466 12.49 -5.58 25.82
N ILE A 467 11.95 -6.80 25.66
CA ILE A 467 11.63 -7.69 26.79
C ILE A 467 12.90 -8.05 27.57
N GLY A 468 14.00 -8.35 26.89
CA GLY A 468 15.27 -8.71 27.53
C GLY A 468 15.84 -7.58 28.39
N PHE A 469 15.81 -6.34 27.91
CA PHE A 469 16.22 -5.17 28.72
C PHE A 469 15.29 -4.94 29.91
N PHE A 470 13.97 -5.04 29.67
CA PHE A 470 12.99 -4.93 30.74
C PHE A 470 13.23 -5.98 31.83
N LEU A 471 13.34 -7.25 31.46
CA LEU A 471 13.58 -8.34 32.40
C LEU A 471 14.91 -8.18 33.13
N THR A 472 15.98 -7.79 32.42
CA THR A 472 17.29 -7.58 33.03
C THR A 472 17.19 -6.56 34.15
N LYS A 473 16.57 -5.41 33.87
CA LYS A 473 16.43 -4.31 34.85
C LYS A 473 15.51 -4.62 36.04
N VAL A 474 14.51 -5.50 35.85
CA VAL A 474 13.53 -5.84 36.90
C VAL A 474 14.02 -6.99 37.80
N ILE A 475 14.76 -7.93 37.23
CA ILE A 475 15.17 -9.17 37.92
C ILE A 475 16.57 -9.04 38.53
N LEU A 476 17.49 -8.37 37.82
CA LEU A 476 18.89 -8.19 38.21
C LEU A 476 19.10 -6.74 38.64
#